data_AF-A0A1S3QS28-F1
#
_entry.id   AF-A0A1S3QS28-F1
#
_cell.length_a   1.000
_cell.length_b   1.000
_cell.length_c   1.000
_cell.angle_alpha   90.00
_cell.angle_beta   90.00
_cell.angle_gamma   90.00
#
_symmetry.space_group_name_H-M   'P 1'
#
loop_
_entity.id
_entity.type
_entity.pdbx_description
1 polymer ?
#
loop_
_entity_poly.entity_id
_entity_poly.type
_entity_poly.pdbx_seq_one_letter_code
_entity_poly.pdbx_strand_id
1 'polypeptide(L)'
;MFIVHTVDDIQSLISAHDQFKATLPEADCERQAILSIYTEVQKITQSYGISPNLTNPYSDITPAEIGLKWEKVKKLVPQRNTILQEELARQHANERLRRQFAAQANIIGPWIQTRMEEIGRSSVDIGGSLEDQMSQLKQFEQVIINYKSNIDKLEGDHQHIQEFLVFDNKHTNYTMEHIRVCWEQLLTTIARTINEIETQILTRDAKGISQQQMNEFRQSFTHFDRKKKGGMETDDFRACLISMGYDL
;
A
#
# COMPACT_ATOMS: atom_id res chain seq x y z
N MET A 1 1.82 -9.99 25.76
CA MET A 1 1.93 -9.26 24.48
C MET A 1 0.82 -9.78 23.58
N PHE A 2 -0.05 -8.92 23.08
CA PHE A 2 -1.08 -9.30 22.11
C PHE A 2 -0.63 -8.81 20.72
N ILE A 3 -0.96 -9.57 19.69
CA ILE A 3 -0.61 -9.26 18.30
C ILE A 3 -1.91 -8.87 17.60
N VAL A 4 -1.95 -7.64 17.10
CA VAL A 4 -3.07 -7.08 16.32
C VAL A 4 -2.49 -6.46 15.05
N HIS A 5 -3.26 -6.54 13.96
CA HIS A 5 -2.81 -6.08 12.64
C HIS A 5 -3.71 -4.98 12.06
N THR A 6 -4.86 -4.74 12.69
CA THR A 6 -5.84 -3.73 12.29
C THR A 6 -6.33 -2.89 13.47
N VAL A 7 -6.89 -1.71 13.14
CA VAL A 7 -7.55 -0.83 14.11
C VAL A 7 -8.78 -1.51 14.73
N ASP A 8 -9.52 -2.32 13.96
CA ASP A 8 -10.73 -2.99 14.43
C ASP A 8 -10.41 -4.08 15.47
N ASP A 9 -9.30 -4.81 15.28
CA ASP A 9 -8.82 -5.81 16.23
C ASP A 9 -8.51 -5.19 17.60
N ILE A 10 -7.76 -4.08 17.61
CA ILE A 10 -7.39 -3.41 18.86
C ILE A 10 -8.60 -2.74 19.53
N GLN A 11 -9.52 -2.19 18.74
CA GLN A 11 -10.77 -1.62 19.26
C GLN A 11 -11.64 -2.69 19.93
N SER A 12 -11.65 -3.90 19.38
CA SER A 12 -12.33 -5.05 19.97
C SER A 12 -11.70 -5.45 21.32
N LEU A 13 -10.36 -5.47 21.41
CA LEU A 13 -9.65 -5.74 22.67
C LEU A 13 -9.88 -4.65 23.73
N ILE A 14 -9.93 -3.39 23.32
CA ILE A 14 -10.26 -2.27 24.22
C ILE A 14 -11.68 -2.43 24.76
N SER A 15 -12.64 -2.72 23.87
CA SER A 15 -14.04 -2.91 24.26
C SER A 15 -14.21 -4.07 25.25
N ALA A 16 -13.52 -5.19 25.04
CA ALA A 16 -13.49 -6.30 25.98
C ALA A 16 -12.86 -5.91 27.33
N HIS A 17 -11.81 -5.08 27.32
CA HIS A 17 -11.19 -4.59 28.53
C HIS A 17 -12.09 -3.62 29.30
N ASP A 18 -12.86 -2.78 28.61
CA ASP A 18 -13.83 -1.88 29.22
C ASP A 18 -14.99 -2.66 29.86
N GLN A 19 -15.50 -3.70 29.19
CA GLN A 19 -16.47 -4.61 29.77
C GLN A 19 -15.93 -5.31 31.03
N PHE A 20 -14.67 -5.77 31.00
CA PHE A 20 -14.02 -6.31 32.19
C PHE A 20 -13.90 -5.27 33.33
N LYS A 21 -13.52 -4.02 33.03
CA LYS A 21 -13.44 -2.96 34.04
C LYS A 21 -14.80 -2.68 34.68
N ALA A 22 -15.89 -2.80 33.91
CA ALA A 22 -17.25 -2.59 34.40
C ALA A 22 -17.67 -3.63 35.46
N THR A 23 -17.05 -4.81 35.52
CA THR A 23 -17.34 -5.83 36.56
C THR A 23 -16.53 -5.63 37.84
N LEU A 24 -15.50 -4.78 37.84
CA LEU A 24 -14.64 -4.56 39.00
C LEU A 24 -15.36 -4.00 40.24
N PRO A 25 -16.33 -3.07 40.13
CA PRO A 25 -17.06 -2.59 41.29
C PRO A 25 -17.86 -3.71 41.98
N GLU A 26 -18.57 -4.53 41.20
CA GLU A 26 -19.32 -5.67 41.71
C GLU A 26 -18.38 -6.70 42.36
N ALA A 27 -17.24 -6.98 41.71
CA ALA A 27 -16.22 -7.86 42.28
C ALA A 27 -15.59 -7.32 43.58
N ASP A 28 -15.43 -6.00 43.74
CA ASP A 28 -14.99 -5.41 45.01
C ASP A 28 -16.05 -5.53 46.10
N CYS A 29 -17.33 -5.34 45.77
CA CYS A 29 -18.44 -5.56 46.69
C CYS A 29 -18.45 -7.00 47.20
N GLU A 30 -18.31 -7.97 46.30
CA GLU A 30 -18.23 -9.40 46.67
C GLU A 30 -17.03 -9.69 47.56
N ARG A 31 -15.86 -9.13 47.23
CA ARG A 31 -14.66 -9.24 48.08
C ARG A 31 -14.89 -8.67 49.47
N GLN A 32 -15.56 -7.53 49.58
CA GLN A 32 -15.90 -6.91 50.87
C GLN A 32 -16.87 -7.77 51.67
N ALA A 33 -17.87 -8.38 51.03
CA ALA A 33 -18.81 -9.31 51.67
C ALA A 33 -18.10 -10.58 52.20
N ILE A 34 -17.17 -11.15 51.43
CA ILE A 34 -16.33 -12.27 51.88
C ILE A 34 -15.52 -11.88 53.12
N LEU A 35 -14.91 -10.68 53.12
CA LEU A 35 -14.13 -10.19 54.24
C LEU A 35 -14.99 -9.93 55.49
N SER A 36 -16.23 -9.44 55.33
CA SER A 36 -17.13 -9.21 56.46
C SER A 36 -17.54 -10.52 57.13
N ILE A 37 -17.83 -11.58 56.35
CA ILE A 37 -18.14 -12.91 56.90
C ILE A 37 -16.96 -13.42 57.75
N TYR A 38 -15.74 -13.30 57.23
CA TYR A 38 -14.54 -13.71 57.98
C TYR A 38 -14.37 -12.89 59.28
N THR A 39 -14.57 -11.57 59.20
CA THR A 39 -14.45 -10.67 60.36
C THR A 39 -15.50 -10.96 61.43
N GLU A 40 -16.72 -11.30 61.02
CA GLU A 40 -17.80 -11.67 61.93
C GLU A 40 -17.48 -12.95 62.72
N VAL A 41 -16.96 -13.99 62.04
CA VAL A 41 -16.52 -15.23 62.69
C VAL A 41 -15.43 -14.95 63.74
N GLN A 42 -14.44 -14.12 63.39
CA GLN A 42 -13.39 -13.71 64.33
C GLN A 42 -13.96 -12.97 65.54
N LYS A 43 -14.89 -12.03 65.32
CA LYS A 43 -15.53 -11.25 66.39
C LYS A 43 -16.31 -12.14 67.37
N ILE A 44 -17.08 -13.11 66.85
CA ILE A 44 -17.83 -14.07 67.67
C ILE A 44 -16.87 -14.92 68.50
N THR A 45 -15.81 -15.44 67.88
CA THR A 45 -14.83 -16.30 68.54
C THR A 45 -14.14 -15.54 69.70
N GLN A 46 -13.76 -14.28 69.46
CA GLN A 46 -13.20 -13.39 70.48
C GLN A 46 -14.19 -13.10 71.63
N SER A 47 -15.47 -12.82 71.32
CA SER A 47 -16.46 -12.48 72.36
C SER A 47 -16.74 -13.62 73.34
N TYR A 48 -16.57 -14.87 72.90
CA TYR A 48 -16.78 -16.05 73.75
C TYR A 48 -15.47 -16.61 74.33
N GLY A 49 -14.33 -15.94 74.15
CA GLY A 49 -13.03 -16.39 74.67
C GLY A 49 -12.52 -17.70 74.05
N ILE A 50 -13.00 -18.05 72.85
CA ILE A 50 -12.57 -19.22 72.10
C ILE A 50 -11.20 -18.92 71.47
N SER A 51 -10.33 -19.92 71.41
CA SER A 51 -8.93 -19.78 70.95
C SER A 51 -8.79 -18.93 69.67
N PRO A 52 -7.81 -18.01 69.60
CA PRO A 52 -7.67 -17.04 68.50
C PRO A 52 -7.25 -17.65 67.16
N ASN A 53 -6.82 -18.92 67.13
CA ASN A 53 -6.27 -19.58 65.93
C ASN A 53 -7.29 -20.48 65.22
N LEU A 54 -8.52 -20.00 65.02
CA LEU A 54 -9.52 -20.73 64.26
C LEU A 54 -9.17 -20.67 62.76
N THR A 55 -8.77 -21.81 62.21
CA THR A 55 -8.45 -21.94 60.78
C THR A 55 -9.69 -22.43 60.05
N ASN A 56 -9.98 -21.89 58.86
CA ASN A 56 -11.13 -22.33 58.07
C ASN A 56 -10.88 -23.75 57.53
N PRO A 57 -11.65 -24.78 57.93
CA PRO A 57 -11.42 -26.16 57.49
C PRO A 57 -11.91 -26.42 56.05
N TYR A 58 -12.63 -25.48 55.45
CA TYR A 58 -13.25 -25.64 54.13
C TYR A 58 -12.55 -24.86 53.02
N SER A 59 -11.55 -24.02 53.34
CA SER A 59 -10.83 -23.21 52.35
C SER A 59 -9.40 -22.98 52.79
N ASP A 60 -8.46 -23.26 51.87
CA ASP A 60 -7.04 -22.99 52.06
C ASP A 60 -6.66 -21.53 51.79
N ILE A 61 -7.55 -20.77 51.14
CA ILE A 61 -7.28 -19.38 50.77
C ILE A 61 -7.65 -18.45 51.92
N THR A 62 -6.70 -17.60 52.32
CA THR A 62 -6.92 -16.61 53.39
C THR A 62 -7.44 -15.27 52.85
N PRO A 63 -8.17 -14.47 53.65
CA PRO A 63 -8.59 -13.13 53.25
C PRO A 63 -7.42 -12.20 52.91
N ALA A 64 -6.26 -12.39 53.56
CA ALA A 64 -5.04 -11.64 53.26
C ALA A 64 -4.53 -11.95 51.83
N GLU A 65 -4.51 -13.22 51.42
CA GLU A 65 -4.14 -13.62 50.07
C GLU A 65 -5.12 -13.09 49.02
N ILE A 66 -6.43 -13.10 49.31
CA ILE A 66 -7.45 -12.50 48.44
C ILE A 66 -7.17 -11.00 48.27
N GLY A 67 -6.89 -10.29 49.36
CA GLY A 67 -6.51 -8.87 49.34
C GLY A 67 -5.27 -8.61 48.47
N LEU A 68 -4.20 -9.40 48.64
CA LEU A 68 -2.99 -9.27 47.84
C LEU A 68 -3.23 -9.52 46.35
N LYS A 69 -4.01 -10.55 46.00
CA LYS A 69 -4.38 -10.82 44.60
C LYS A 69 -5.25 -9.70 44.02
N TRP A 70 -6.17 -9.15 44.81
CA TRP A 70 -7.01 -8.03 44.39
C TRP A 70 -6.20 -6.76 44.11
N GLU A 71 -5.25 -6.40 44.98
CA GLU A 71 -4.35 -5.27 44.74
C GLU A 71 -3.47 -5.48 43.50
N LYS A 72 -3.04 -6.71 43.24
CA LYS A 72 -2.34 -7.06 42.00
C LYS A 72 -3.23 -6.82 40.77
N VAL A 73 -4.51 -7.22 40.82
CA VAL A 73 -5.47 -6.94 39.73
C VAL A 73 -5.61 -5.42 39.53
N LYS A 74 -5.88 -4.65 40.60
CA LYS A 74 -5.99 -3.18 40.52
C LYS A 74 -4.75 -2.52 39.91
N LYS A 75 -3.56 -3.05 40.17
CA LYS A 75 -2.30 -2.54 39.59
C LYS A 75 -2.16 -2.89 38.10
N LEU A 76 -2.58 -4.09 37.69
CA LEU A 76 -2.44 -4.56 36.30
C LEU A 76 -3.46 -3.93 35.35
N VAL A 77 -4.65 -3.57 35.83
CA VAL A 77 -5.70 -2.93 35.01
C VAL A 77 -5.24 -1.64 34.33
N PRO A 78 -4.74 -0.60 35.04
CA PRO A 78 -4.27 0.62 34.40
C PRO A 78 -3.07 0.38 33.49
N GLN A 79 -2.16 -0.53 33.85
CA GLN A 79 -1.02 -0.90 32.99
C GLN A 79 -1.49 -1.49 31.67
N ARG A 80 -2.46 -2.40 31.70
CA ARG A 80 -3.08 -2.97 30.51
C ARG A 80 -3.78 -1.90 29.67
N ASN A 81 -4.48 -0.98 30.32
CA ASN A 81 -5.15 0.14 29.64
C ASN A 81 -4.15 1.01 28.87
N THR A 82 -3.00 1.35 29.47
CA THR A 82 -1.92 2.09 28.79
C THR A 82 -1.40 1.35 27.56
N ILE A 83 -1.06 0.06 27.70
CA ILE A 83 -0.56 -0.75 26.59
C ILE A 83 -1.58 -0.85 25.44
N LEU A 84 -2.88 -0.97 25.76
CA LEU A 84 -3.94 -0.99 24.74
C LEU A 84 -4.05 0.35 23.98
N GLN A 85 -3.90 1.48 24.68
CA GLN A 85 -3.96 2.80 24.05
C GLN A 85 -2.72 3.10 23.20
N GLU A 86 -1.53 2.72 23.65
CA GLU A 86 -0.30 2.80 22.86
C GLU A 86 -0.42 1.99 21.57
N GLU A 87 -0.95 0.77 21.67
CA GLU A 87 -1.17 -0.08 20.51
C GLU A 87 -2.24 0.49 19.56
N LEU A 88 -3.31 1.07 20.08
CA LEU A 88 -4.33 1.76 19.26
C LEU A 88 -3.71 2.91 18.48
N ALA A 89 -2.88 3.73 19.12
CA ALA A 89 -2.18 4.83 18.46
C ALA A 89 -1.25 4.32 17.35
N ARG A 90 -0.54 3.20 17.59
CA ARG A 90 0.31 2.53 16.59
C ARG A 90 -0.51 2.05 15.39
N GLN A 91 -1.64 1.38 15.61
CA GLN A 91 -2.50 0.91 14.52
C GLN A 91 -3.10 2.06 13.70
N HIS A 92 -3.47 3.17 14.34
CA HIS A 92 -3.89 4.38 13.63
C HIS A 92 -2.75 5.00 12.80
N ALA A 93 -1.52 5.02 13.30
CA ALA A 93 -0.37 5.48 12.53
C ALA A 93 -0.13 4.59 11.30
N ASN A 94 -0.17 3.27 11.47
CA ASN A 94 -0.04 2.31 10.38
C ASN A 94 -1.14 2.49 9.31
N GLU A 95 -2.40 2.66 9.73
CA GLU A 95 -3.51 2.91 8.80
C GLU A 95 -3.35 4.23 8.03
N ARG A 96 -2.80 5.29 8.67
CA ARG A 96 -2.47 6.54 7.97
C ARG A 96 -1.42 6.33 6.89
N LEU A 97 -0.35 5.59 7.21
CA LEU A 97 0.70 5.25 6.24
C LEU A 97 0.13 4.46 5.04
N ARG A 98 -0.68 3.44 5.30
CA ARG A 98 -1.36 2.66 4.24
C ARG A 98 -2.17 3.57 3.31
N ARG A 99 -2.98 4.47 3.86
CA ARG A 99 -3.81 5.40 3.06
C ARG A 99 -2.97 6.41 2.29
N GLN A 100 -1.90 6.93 2.89
CA GLN A 100 -1.03 7.91 2.25
C GLN A 100 -0.33 7.31 1.02
N PHE A 101 0.27 6.13 1.16
CA PHE A 101 0.87 5.40 0.04
C PHE A 101 -0.18 5.09 -1.03
N ALA A 102 -1.33 4.56 -0.65
CA ALA A 102 -2.38 4.19 -1.58
C ALA A 102 -2.92 5.39 -2.37
N ALA A 103 -3.12 6.54 -1.71
CA ALA A 103 -3.58 7.76 -2.36
C ALA A 103 -2.63 8.21 -3.47
N GLN A 104 -1.31 8.12 -3.24
CA GLN A 104 -0.32 8.46 -4.25
C GLN A 104 -0.20 7.38 -5.34
N ALA A 105 -0.11 6.11 -4.96
CA ALA A 105 0.00 5.00 -5.91
C ALA A 105 -1.19 4.92 -6.87
N ASN A 106 -2.41 5.17 -6.38
CA ASN A 106 -3.63 5.16 -7.19
C ASN A 106 -3.70 6.33 -8.19
N ILE A 107 -2.87 7.36 -8.04
CA ILE A 107 -2.71 8.45 -9.02
C ILE A 107 -1.56 8.13 -9.98
N ILE A 108 -0.43 7.70 -9.43
CA ILE A 108 0.81 7.43 -10.18
C ILE A 108 0.63 6.25 -11.15
N GLY A 109 0.02 5.15 -10.71
CA GLY A 109 -0.17 3.96 -11.54
C GLY A 109 -0.91 4.26 -12.87
N PRO A 110 -2.13 4.81 -12.82
CA PRO A 110 -2.84 5.22 -14.03
C PRO A 110 -2.10 6.27 -14.85
N TRP A 111 -1.41 7.21 -14.20
CA TRP A 111 -0.61 8.23 -14.90
C TRP A 111 0.49 7.59 -15.75
N ILE A 112 1.22 6.61 -15.21
CA ILE A 112 2.25 5.87 -15.96
C ILE A 112 1.64 5.13 -17.14
N GLN A 113 0.50 4.47 -16.93
CA GLN A 113 -0.20 3.76 -18.00
C GLN A 113 -0.63 4.70 -19.14
N THR A 114 -1.23 5.85 -18.82
CA THR A 114 -1.63 6.84 -19.83
C THR A 114 -0.43 7.34 -20.63
N ARG A 115 0.72 7.62 -19.97
CA ARG A 115 1.94 8.05 -20.69
C ARG A 115 2.53 6.95 -21.56
N MET A 116 2.51 5.70 -21.11
CA MET A 116 2.91 4.56 -21.95
C MET A 116 2.05 4.44 -23.21
N GLU A 117 0.72 4.60 -23.09
CA GLU A 117 -0.20 4.55 -24.21
C GLU A 117 -0.01 5.72 -25.19
N GLU A 118 0.24 6.93 -24.68
CA GLU A 118 0.51 8.12 -25.50
C GLU A 118 1.80 7.99 -26.32
N ILE A 119 2.89 7.49 -25.69
CA ILE A 119 4.13 7.20 -26.41
C ILE A 119 3.87 6.18 -27.52
N GLY A 120 3.16 5.09 -27.20
CA GLY A 120 2.79 4.07 -28.18
C GLY A 120 1.96 4.63 -29.35
N ARG A 121 1.04 5.57 -29.08
CA ARG A 121 0.28 6.26 -30.14
C ARG A 121 1.15 7.18 -30.98
N SER A 122 2.07 7.95 -30.38
CA SER A 122 2.94 8.86 -31.11
C SER A 122 3.87 8.15 -32.11
N SER A 123 4.29 6.92 -31.79
CA SER A 123 5.06 6.07 -32.72
C SER A 123 4.21 5.51 -33.87
N VAL A 124 2.89 5.42 -33.70
CA VAL A 124 1.97 4.85 -34.70
C VAL A 124 1.23 5.95 -35.49
N ASP A 125 1.19 7.19 -35.00
CA ASP A 125 0.47 8.27 -35.66
C ASP A 125 1.28 8.85 -36.83
N ILE A 126 0.82 8.56 -38.04
CA ILE A 126 1.53 8.76 -39.32
C ILE A 126 1.30 10.16 -39.88
N GLY A 127 0.44 10.96 -39.25
CA GLY A 127 -0.03 12.26 -39.73
C GLY A 127 0.93 13.45 -39.59
N GLY A 128 2.12 13.28 -39.01
CA GLY A 128 3.09 14.37 -38.75
C GLY A 128 4.48 14.13 -39.32
N SER A 129 5.29 15.19 -39.44
CA SER A 129 6.71 15.06 -39.81
C SER A 129 7.49 14.32 -38.73
N LEU A 130 8.66 13.77 -39.08
CA LEU A 130 9.53 13.12 -38.09
C LEU A 130 10.01 14.14 -37.03
N GLU A 131 10.16 15.40 -37.44
CA GLU A 131 10.52 16.53 -36.59
C GLU A 131 9.42 16.85 -35.58
N ASP A 132 8.14 16.81 -35.99
CA ASP A 132 7.00 17.01 -35.08
C ASP A 132 6.90 15.87 -34.06
N GLN A 133 7.06 14.62 -34.53
CA GLN A 133 7.09 13.44 -33.66
C GLN A 133 8.24 13.53 -32.64
N MET A 134 9.44 13.93 -33.07
CA MET A 134 10.59 14.16 -32.20
C MET A 134 10.30 15.24 -31.14
N SER A 135 9.77 16.38 -31.56
CA SER A 135 9.41 17.49 -30.67
C SER A 135 8.40 17.04 -29.62
N GLN A 136 7.37 16.29 -30.01
CA GLN A 136 6.35 15.75 -29.10
C GLN A 136 6.96 14.75 -28.10
N LEU A 137 7.81 13.82 -28.56
CA LEU A 137 8.48 12.86 -27.68
C LEU A 137 9.40 13.56 -26.67
N LYS A 138 10.13 14.61 -27.08
CA LYS A 138 10.95 15.42 -26.17
C LYS A 138 10.09 16.16 -25.13
N GLN A 139 8.90 16.62 -25.50
CA GLN A 139 7.96 17.20 -24.53
C GLN A 139 7.47 16.15 -23.53
N PHE A 140 7.14 14.94 -23.99
CA PHE A 140 6.77 13.82 -23.09
C PHE A 140 7.91 13.44 -22.15
N GLU A 141 9.14 13.36 -22.65
CA GLU A 141 10.34 13.12 -21.83
C GLU A 141 10.48 14.16 -20.72
N GLN A 142 10.31 15.45 -21.02
CA GLN A 142 10.35 16.52 -20.00
C GLN A 142 9.24 16.38 -18.97
N VAL A 143 8.02 16.05 -19.39
CA VAL A 143 6.89 15.79 -18.48
C VAL A 143 7.19 14.62 -17.55
N ILE A 144 7.82 13.55 -18.06
CA ILE A 144 8.21 12.38 -17.27
C ILE A 144 9.30 12.75 -16.26
N ILE A 145 10.35 13.44 -16.68
CA ILE A 145 11.43 13.89 -15.78
C ILE A 145 10.86 14.75 -14.64
N ASN A 146 9.97 15.68 -14.94
CA ASN A 146 9.36 16.55 -13.93
C ASN A 146 8.48 15.78 -12.93
N TYR A 147 7.90 14.64 -13.36
CA TYR A 147 7.06 13.81 -12.51
C TYR A 147 7.87 12.91 -11.54
N LYS A 148 9.19 12.78 -11.75
CA LYS A 148 10.09 11.96 -10.93
C LYS A 148 9.99 12.24 -9.43
N SER A 149 9.81 13.51 -9.05
CA SER A 149 9.64 13.93 -7.65
C SER A 149 8.46 13.24 -6.94
N ASN A 150 7.39 12.91 -7.66
CA ASN A 150 6.25 12.19 -7.11
C ASN A 150 6.57 10.72 -6.85
N ILE A 151 7.40 10.10 -7.70
CA ILE A 151 7.88 8.73 -7.50
C ILE A 151 8.79 8.67 -6.27
N ASP A 152 9.68 9.65 -6.12
CA ASP A 152 10.59 9.74 -4.95
C ASP A 152 9.82 9.94 -3.64
N LYS A 153 8.74 10.72 -3.68
CA LYS A 153 7.85 10.86 -2.52
C LYS A 153 7.17 9.54 -2.16
N LEU A 154 6.65 8.81 -3.15
CA LEU A 154 6.04 7.49 -2.93
C LEU A 154 7.05 6.49 -2.36
N GLU A 155 8.29 6.53 -2.84
CA GLU A 155 9.41 5.70 -2.35
C GLU A 155 9.70 6.00 -0.87
N GLY A 156 9.72 7.28 -0.47
CA GLY A 156 9.85 7.68 0.93
C GLY A 156 8.69 7.19 1.82
N ASP A 157 7.46 7.29 1.33
CA ASP A 157 6.29 6.75 2.05
C ASP A 157 6.36 5.22 2.19
N HIS A 158 6.87 4.53 1.17
CA HIS A 158 7.10 3.09 1.23
C HIS A 158 8.18 2.71 2.25
N GLN A 159 9.27 3.48 2.34
CA GLN A 159 10.31 3.27 3.35
C GLN A 159 9.71 3.35 4.76
N HIS A 160 8.88 4.35 5.04
CA HIS A 160 8.19 4.44 6.34
C HIS A 160 7.28 3.23 6.58
N ILE A 161 6.52 2.78 5.59
CA ILE A 161 5.70 1.56 5.71
C ILE A 161 6.54 0.34 6.13
N GLN A 162 7.73 0.17 5.54
CA GLN A 162 8.66 -0.91 5.88
C GLN A 162 9.25 -0.77 7.29
N GLU A 163 9.65 0.44 7.69
CA GLU A 163 10.18 0.74 9.03
C GLU A 163 9.15 0.42 10.13
N PHE A 164 7.87 0.64 9.85
CA PHE A 164 6.76 0.31 10.74
C PHE A 164 6.25 -1.14 10.60
N LEU A 165 6.92 -1.98 9.80
CA LEU A 165 6.62 -3.39 9.56
C LEU A 165 5.18 -3.64 9.06
N VAL A 166 4.70 -2.75 8.19
CA VAL A 166 3.39 -2.89 7.53
C VAL A 166 3.62 -3.45 6.14
N PHE A 167 3.06 -4.63 5.85
CA PHE A 167 3.29 -5.34 4.58
C PHE A 167 2.01 -5.52 3.74
N ASP A 168 0.87 -5.13 4.29
CA ASP A 168 -0.43 -5.20 3.65
C ASP A 168 -1.01 -3.80 3.44
N ASN A 169 -1.67 -3.60 2.30
CA ASN A 169 -2.39 -2.37 2.04
C ASN A 169 -3.67 -2.65 1.24
N LYS A 170 -4.80 -2.68 1.95
CA LYS A 170 -6.13 -2.89 1.34
C LYS A 170 -6.64 -1.72 0.50
N HIS A 171 -5.98 -0.57 0.52
CA HIS A 171 -6.45 0.66 -0.12
C HIS A 171 -5.94 0.84 -1.56
N THR A 172 -5.06 -0.05 -2.03
CA THR A 172 -4.54 -0.03 -3.40
C THR A 172 -4.17 -1.44 -3.86
N ASN A 173 -4.27 -1.66 -5.17
CA ASN A 173 -3.75 -2.87 -5.81
C ASN A 173 -2.31 -2.68 -6.33
N TYR A 174 -1.76 -1.47 -6.23
CA TYR A 174 -0.40 -1.16 -6.66
C TYR A 174 0.59 -1.44 -5.52
N THR A 175 1.58 -2.28 -5.78
CA THR A 175 2.75 -2.44 -4.93
C THR A 175 3.84 -1.46 -5.36
N MET A 176 4.79 -1.16 -4.46
CA MET A 176 5.92 -0.30 -4.81
C MET A 176 6.76 -0.94 -5.94
N GLU A 177 6.95 -2.27 -5.90
CA GLU A 177 7.62 -3.02 -6.96
C GLU A 177 6.95 -2.84 -8.32
N HIS A 178 5.61 -2.89 -8.37
CA HIS A 178 4.88 -2.66 -9.61
C HIS A 178 5.13 -1.24 -10.15
N ILE A 179 5.05 -0.22 -9.29
CA ILE A 179 5.30 1.17 -9.69
C ILE A 179 6.74 1.35 -10.19
N ARG A 180 7.75 0.80 -9.49
CA ARG A 180 9.16 0.87 -9.93
C ARG A 180 9.34 0.25 -11.31
N VAL A 181 8.84 -0.96 -11.52
CA VAL A 181 8.96 -1.64 -12.82
C VAL A 181 8.28 -0.84 -13.94
N CYS A 182 7.04 -0.39 -13.71
CA CYS A 182 6.31 0.38 -14.71
C CYS A 182 6.97 1.74 -15.01
N TRP A 183 7.55 2.38 -13.99
CA TRP A 183 8.29 3.64 -14.14
C TRP A 183 9.57 3.46 -14.95
N GLU A 184 10.40 2.47 -14.62
CA GLU A 184 11.63 2.17 -15.36
C GLU A 184 11.34 1.72 -16.81
N GLN A 185 10.25 0.96 -17.00
CA GLN A 185 9.78 0.59 -18.33
C GLN A 185 9.36 1.83 -19.13
N LEU A 186 8.67 2.80 -18.51
CA LEU A 186 8.29 4.06 -19.15
C LEU A 186 9.53 4.85 -19.61
N LEU A 187 10.52 5.02 -18.73
CA LEU A 187 11.79 5.70 -19.05
C LEU A 187 12.53 5.02 -20.21
N THR A 188 12.62 3.68 -20.18
CA THR A 188 13.27 2.91 -21.24
C THR A 188 12.50 3.03 -22.55
N THR A 189 11.18 3.02 -22.51
CA THR A 189 10.32 3.09 -23.70
C THR A 189 10.45 4.45 -24.38
N ILE A 190 10.37 5.56 -23.64
CA ILE A 190 10.53 6.91 -24.23
C ILE A 190 11.92 7.08 -24.85
N ALA A 191 12.98 6.66 -24.16
CA ALA A 191 14.35 6.77 -24.66
C ALA A 191 14.55 5.95 -25.95
N ARG A 192 14.02 4.72 -25.99
CA ARG A 192 14.07 3.88 -27.20
C ARG A 192 13.32 4.52 -28.36
N THR A 193 12.09 4.98 -28.14
CA THR A 193 11.27 5.58 -29.20
C THR A 193 11.89 6.88 -29.73
N ILE A 194 12.50 7.70 -28.87
CA ILE A 194 13.29 8.87 -29.31
C ILE A 194 14.44 8.43 -30.23
N ASN A 195 15.26 7.46 -29.80
CA ASN A 195 16.39 6.98 -30.60
C ASN A 195 15.95 6.38 -31.95
N GLU A 196 14.80 5.70 -31.98
CA GLU A 196 14.22 5.16 -33.21
C GLU A 196 13.84 6.27 -34.19
N ILE A 197 13.19 7.34 -33.73
CA ILE A 197 12.85 8.49 -34.59
C ILE A 197 14.12 9.25 -35.02
N GLU A 198 15.10 9.46 -34.14
CA GLU A 198 16.40 10.07 -34.50
C GLU A 198 17.08 9.27 -35.63
N THR A 199 17.08 7.94 -35.52
CA THR A 199 17.64 7.05 -36.54
C THR A 199 16.87 7.14 -37.87
N GLN A 200 15.55 7.26 -37.83
CA GLN A 200 14.72 7.44 -39.03
C GLN A 200 15.02 8.76 -39.73
N ILE A 201 15.19 9.86 -38.98
CA ILE A 201 15.58 11.17 -39.52
C ILE A 201 16.93 11.08 -40.23
N LEU A 202 17.95 10.53 -39.55
CA LEU A 202 19.29 10.38 -40.12
C LEU A 202 19.29 9.52 -41.38
N THR A 203 18.51 8.44 -41.40
CA THR A 203 18.39 7.54 -42.56
C THR A 203 17.69 8.22 -43.74
N ARG A 204 16.62 8.97 -43.48
CA ARG A 204 15.92 9.78 -44.49
C ARG A 204 16.89 10.76 -45.14
N ASP A 205 17.62 11.50 -44.32
CA ASP A 205 18.53 12.56 -44.76
C ASP A 205 19.73 12.01 -45.52
N ALA A 206 20.33 10.91 -45.03
CA ALA A 206 21.45 10.23 -45.70
C ALA A 206 21.07 9.65 -47.06
N LYS A 207 19.82 9.18 -47.22
CA LYS A 207 19.31 8.64 -48.49
C LYS A 207 18.72 9.72 -49.40
N GLY A 208 18.64 10.97 -48.96
CA GLY A 208 18.04 12.06 -49.72
C GLY A 208 16.54 11.86 -50.01
N ILE A 209 15.82 11.15 -49.12
CA ILE A 209 14.38 10.88 -49.29
C ILE A 209 13.60 12.17 -48.98
N SER A 210 12.82 12.66 -49.93
CA SER A 210 11.99 13.85 -49.71
C SER A 210 10.84 13.56 -48.73
N GLN A 211 10.33 14.59 -48.05
CA GLN A 211 9.18 14.43 -47.15
C GLN A 211 7.95 13.88 -47.88
N GLN A 212 7.78 14.21 -49.16
CA GLN A 212 6.69 13.71 -49.98
C GLN A 212 6.83 12.21 -50.24
N GLN A 213 8.03 11.73 -50.60
CA GLN A 213 8.30 10.30 -50.78
C GLN A 213 8.11 9.52 -49.47
N MET A 214 8.55 10.09 -48.35
CA MET A 214 8.33 9.49 -47.03
C MET A 214 6.84 9.37 -46.71
N ASN A 215 6.05 10.39 -47.01
CA ASN A 215 4.61 10.38 -46.81
C ASN A 215 3.91 9.35 -47.73
N GLU A 216 4.36 9.20 -48.98
CA GLU A 216 3.88 8.16 -49.90
C GLU A 216 4.18 6.76 -49.36
N PHE A 217 5.42 6.49 -48.92
CA PHE A 217 5.80 5.21 -48.31
C PHE A 217 4.99 4.89 -47.07
N ARG A 218 4.76 5.90 -46.22
CA ARG A 218 3.92 5.81 -45.03
C ARG A 218 2.47 5.49 -45.37
N GLN A 219 1.89 6.15 -46.36
CA GLN A 219 0.51 5.88 -46.81
C GLN A 219 0.37 4.45 -47.35
N SER A 220 1.29 4.01 -48.20
CA SER A 220 1.32 2.63 -48.70
C SER A 220 1.46 1.63 -47.55
N PHE A 221 2.43 1.84 -46.65
CA PHE A 221 2.61 0.97 -45.47
C PHE A 221 1.32 0.85 -44.64
N THR A 222 0.66 1.98 -44.37
CA THR A 222 -0.58 2.02 -43.56
C THR A 222 -1.74 1.29 -44.22
N HIS A 223 -1.86 1.41 -45.54
CA HIS A 223 -2.90 0.74 -46.30
C HIS A 223 -2.79 -0.79 -46.18
N PHE A 224 -1.57 -1.31 -46.11
CA PHE A 224 -1.29 -2.74 -46.02
C PHE A 224 -1.10 -3.25 -44.58
N ASP A 225 -0.76 -2.40 -43.59
CA ASP A 225 -0.78 -2.75 -42.16
C ASP A 225 -2.21 -2.73 -41.59
N ARG A 226 -3.04 -3.66 -42.07
CA ARG A 226 -4.46 -3.78 -41.69
C ARG A 226 -4.67 -4.00 -40.19
N LYS A 227 -3.67 -4.57 -39.50
CA LYS A 227 -3.72 -4.89 -38.07
C LYS A 227 -3.12 -3.77 -37.19
N LYS A 228 -2.56 -2.70 -37.78
CA LYS A 228 -1.88 -1.59 -37.10
C LYS A 228 -0.84 -2.07 -36.09
N LYS A 229 -0.10 -3.12 -36.44
CA LYS A 229 0.92 -3.71 -35.55
C LYS A 229 2.30 -3.09 -35.76
N GLY A 230 2.45 -2.17 -36.72
CA GLY A 230 3.76 -1.63 -37.12
C GLY A 230 4.57 -2.64 -37.91
N GLY A 231 3.92 -3.62 -38.55
CA GLY A 231 4.58 -4.66 -39.33
C GLY A 231 3.63 -5.30 -40.35
N MET A 232 4.18 -5.72 -41.49
CA MET A 232 3.45 -6.38 -42.57
C MET A 232 3.83 -7.86 -42.64
N GLU A 233 2.85 -8.74 -42.87
CA GLU A 233 3.12 -10.13 -43.22
C GLU A 233 3.74 -10.20 -44.63
N THR A 234 4.41 -11.30 -44.98
CA THR A 234 5.14 -11.41 -46.27
C THR A 234 4.27 -11.13 -47.49
N ASP A 235 3.00 -11.53 -47.44
CA ASP A 235 2.04 -11.30 -48.53
C ASP A 235 1.62 -9.83 -48.63
N ASP A 236 1.40 -9.18 -47.48
CA ASP A 236 1.08 -7.74 -47.41
C ASP A 236 2.28 -6.88 -47.85
N PHE A 237 3.50 -7.29 -47.51
CA PHE A 237 4.72 -6.63 -47.95
C PHE A 237 4.91 -6.71 -49.47
N ARG A 238 4.68 -7.89 -50.06
CA ARG A 238 4.70 -8.05 -51.52
C ARG A 238 3.64 -7.18 -52.20
N ALA A 239 2.42 -7.16 -51.67
CA ALA A 239 1.35 -6.31 -52.18
C ALA A 239 1.68 -4.81 -52.07
N CYS A 240 2.31 -4.40 -50.96
CA CYS A 240 2.78 -3.03 -50.77
C CYS A 240 3.81 -2.62 -51.84
N LEU A 241 4.81 -3.46 -52.10
CA LEU A 241 5.85 -3.17 -53.09
C LEU A 241 5.29 -3.10 -54.52
N ILE A 242 4.37 -4.00 -54.88
CA ILE A 242 3.66 -3.94 -56.16
C ILE A 242 2.85 -2.64 -56.28
N SER A 243 2.16 -2.21 -55.22
CA SER A 243 1.41 -0.94 -55.22
C SER A 243 2.28 0.29 -55.44
N MET A 244 3.56 0.18 -55.07
CA MET A 244 4.58 1.22 -55.24
C MET A 244 5.30 1.12 -56.60
N GLY A 245 4.92 0.17 -57.46
CA GLY A 245 5.45 0.02 -58.81
C GLY A 245 6.72 -0.84 -58.92
N TYR A 246 7.07 -1.61 -57.89
CA TYR A 246 8.18 -2.56 -57.96
C TYR A 246 7.67 -3.93 -58.44
N ASP A 247 8.27 -4.44 -59.53
CA ASP A 247 8.00 -5.79 -60.03
C ASP A 247 8.86 -6.80 -59.24
N LEU A 248 8.21 -7.82 -58.67
CA LEU A 248 8.78 -8.81 -57.73
C LEU A 248 8.67 -10.25 -58.23
#